data_AF-A0A271J7C2-F1
#
_entry.id   AF-A0A271J7C2-F1
#
_cell.length_a   1.000
_cell.length_b   1.000
_cell.length_c   1.000
_cell.angle_alpha   90.00
_cell.angle_beta   90.00
_cell.angle_gamma   90.00
#
_symmetry.space_group_name_H-M   'P 1'
#
loop_
_entity.id
_entity.type
_entity.pdbx_description
1 polymer ?
#
loop_
_entity_poly.entity_id
_entity_poly.type
_entity_poly.pdbx_seq_one_letter_code
_entity_poly.pdbx_strand_id
1 'polypeptide(L)'
;MRPLRLFWPLVLVLALGACGDEPADPAETVAVPEADVERFRAEVFRETIDLDADLAQLEAEAAALDSVGQAAYAPVLDRLRADRRRLEVRLDSLRPTPPVRFDSTRAEVRAQTERLAEAVRRARYDAAPSFEALRTAATRGLAGLDARLGTLRAAAGADTTGRRLGLVDSLAADRARLTERLRAYPDTSDTQFPPFRQSVTDGIRALERRADALAADSVRVAPTPDA
;
A
#
# COMPACT_ATOMS: atom_id res chain seq x y z
N MET A 1 38.26 40.43 55.05
CA MET A 1 37.32 40.91 56.10
C MET A 1 35.90 40.55 55.66
N ARG A 2 35.15 39.79 56.46
CA ARG A 2 33.69 39.59 56.36
C ARG A 2 33.07 40.17 57.64
N PRO A 3 31.90 40.85 57.56
CA PRO A 3 30.62 40.25 57.98
C PRO A 3 29.45 40.58 57.01
N LEU A 4 28.43 39.71 56.78
CA LEU A 4 27.16 39.53 57.52
C LEU A 4 26.39 40.88 57.72
N ARG A 5 25.07 41.05 57.53
CA ARG A 5 23.90 40.18 57.33
C ARG A 5 22.64 41.07 57.16
N LEU A 6 21.58 40.46 56.59
CA LEU A 6 20.13 40.70 56.80
C LEU A 6 19.57 42.12 56.63
N PHE A 7 18.50 42.25 55.84
CA PHE A 7 17.13 42.24 56.37
C PHE A 7 16.12 42.31 55.20
N TRP A 8 15.20 41.36 55.18
CA TRP A 8 13.93 41.44 54.46
C TRP A 8 12.85 41.75 55.51
N PRO A 9 11.88 42.62 55.21
CA PRO A 9 10.47 42.16 55.13
C PRO A 9 9.77 42.82 53.92
N LEU A 10 9.16 42.07 53.01
CA LEU A 10 7.78 41.61 52.97
C LEU A 10 6.80 42.81 52.96
N VAL A 11 5.89 42.77 51.98
CA VAL A 11 4.51 43.29 52.02
C VAL A 11 4.21 44.56 51.17
N LEU A 12 3.49 44.30 50.07
CA LEU A 12 2.18 44.87 49.66
C LEU A 12 2.08 45.85 48.46
N VAL A 13 1.08 45.51 47.65
CA VAL A 13 0.26 46.30 46.73
C VAL A 13 0.89 46.69 45.39
N LEU A 14 0.67 45.82 44.39
CA LEU A 14 0.23 46.30 43.09
C LEU A 14 -1.15 45.70 42.82
N ALA A 15 -2.15 46.58 42.87
CA ALA A 15 -3.53 46.32 42.55
C ALA A 15 -3.62 45.84 41.09
N LEU A 16 -3.89 44.55 40.92
CA LEU A 16 -4.37 43.99 39.66
C LEU A 16 -5.80 44.47 39.45
N GLY A 17 -5.96 45.36 38.48
CA GLY A 17 -7.24 45.66 37.88
C GLY A 17 -7.86 44.37 37.35
N ALA A 18 -9.11 44.17 37.72
CA ALA A 18 -9.96 43.14 37.17
C ALA A 18 -10.10 43.34 35.65
N CYS A 19 -9.62 42.37 34.87
CA CYS A 19 -10.23 41.99 33.61
C CYS A 19 -9.92 40.50 33.45
N GLY A 20 -10.95 39.67 33.62
CA GLY A 20 -10.82 38.23 33.54
C GLY A 20 -10.46 37.81 32.14
N ASP A 21 -9.22 37.35 31.96
CA ASP A 21 -8.94 36.26 31.04
C ASP A 21 -8.57 35.07 31.93
N GLU A 22 -9.61 34.31 32.26
CA GLU A 22 -9.46 32.91 32.64
C GLU A 22 -8.65 32.26 31.51
N PRO A 23 -7.48 31.63 31.77
CA PRO A 23 -6.82 30.88 30.72
C PRO A 23 -7.80 29.81 30.30
N ALA A 24 -8.34 29.91 29.08
CA ALA A 24 -9.18 28.88 28.51
C ALA A 24 -8.44 27.56 28.68
N ASP A 25 -9.02 26.65 29.47
CA ASP A 25 -8.55 25.29 29.64
C ASP A 25 -8.21 24.74 28.25
N PRO A 26 -7.03 24.15 28.03
CA PRO A 26 -6.72 23.57 26.74
C PRO A 26 -7.79 22.51 26.48
N ALA A 27 -8.73 22.82 25.59
CA ALA A 27 -9.91 21.99 25.33
C ALA A 27 -9.49 20.53 25.34
N GLU A 28 -9.93 19.79 26.36
CA GLU A 28 -9.57 18.40 26.55
C GLU A 28 -10.01 17.69 25.28
N THR A 29 -9.04 17.39 24.41
CA THR A 29 -9.34 16.80 23.12
C THR A 29 -9.70 15.36 23.41
N VAL A 30 -11.01 15.13 23.57
CA VAL A 30 -11.59 13.82 23.85
C VAL A 30 -10.98 12.83 22.88
N ALA A 31 -10.30 11.81 23.42
CA ALA A 31 -9.69 10.78 22.61
C ALA A 31 -10.76 10.04 21.81
N VAL A 32 -10.38 9.52 20.64
CA VAL A 32 -11.28 8.67 19.87
C VAL A 32 -11.74 7.46 20.72
N PRO A 33 -13.00 7.04 20.63
CA PRO A 33 -13.47 5.84 21.32
C PRO A 33 -12.63 4.61 20.97
N GLU A 34 -12.38 3.72 21.94
CA GLU A 34 -11.69 2.44 21.71
C GLU A 34 -12.39 1.62 20.60
N ALA A 35 -13.71 1.69 20.52
CA ALA A 35 -14.49 1.03 19.47
C ALA A 35 -14.09 1.47 18.05
N ASP A 36 -13.68 2.72 17.85
CA ASP A 36 -13.22 3.22 16.55
C ASP A 36 -11.79 2.76 16.25
N VAL A 37 -10.95 2.62 17.28
CA VAL A 37 -9.61 2.01 17.17
C VAL A 37 -9.73 0.54 16.77
N GLU A 38 -10.59 -0.23 17.42
CA GLU A 38 -10.82 -1.64 17.11
C GLU A 38 -11.46 -1.83 15.73
N ARG A 39 -12.40 -0.96 15.34
CA ARG A 39 -12.96 -0.97 13.99
C ARG A 39 -11.85 -0.75 12.95
N PHE A 40 -10.97 0.22 13.18
CA PHE A 40 -9.87 0.48 12.27
C PHE A 40 -8.87 -0.68 12.22
N ARG A 41 -8.53 -1.32 13.36
CA ARG A 41 -7.72 -2.54 13.37
C ARG A 41 -8.36 -3.66 12.55
N ALA A 42 -9.66 -3.87 12.70
CA ALA A 42 -10.39 -4.89 11.95
C ALA A 42 -10.45 -4.60 10.44
N GLU A 43 -10.59 -3.33 10.04
CA GLU A 43 -10.49 -2.91 8.64
C GLU A 43 -9.13 -3.26 8.05
N VAL A 44 -8.04 -2.83 8.70
CA VAL A 44 -6.68 -3.10 8.19
C VAL A 44 -6.38 -4.60 8.24
N PHE A 45 -6.84 -5.33 9.25
CA PHE A 45 -6.68 -6.78 9.32
C PHE A 45 -7.26 -7.47 8.09
N ARG A 46 -8.47 -7.09 7.65
CA ARG A 46 -9.07 -7.62 6.42
C ARG A 46 -8.23 -7.31 5.19
N GLU A 47 -7.72 -6.08 5.06
CA GLU A 47 -6.81 -5.70 3.97
C GLU A 47 -5.51 -6.52 3.98
N THR A 48 -5.02 -6.91 5.17
CA THR A 48 -3.80 -7.72 5.29
C THR A 48 -3.99 -9.21 4.97
N ILE A 49 -5.22 -9.74 4.94
CA ILE A 49 -5.46 -11.15 4.57
C ILE A 49 -5.00 -11.41 3.13
N ASP A 50 -5.43 -10.56 2.19
CA ASP A 50 -5.06 -10.69 0.78
C ASP A 50 -3.54 -10.49 0.60
N LEU A 51 -2.95 -9.57 1.36
CA LEU A 51 -1.51 -9.36 1.39
C LEU A 51 -0.73 -10.59 1.87
N ASP A 52 -1.19 -11.24 2.94
CA ASP A 52 -0.54 -12.42 3.50
C ASP A 52 -0.65 -13.61 2.54
N ALA A 53 -1.78 -13.75 1.84
CA ALA A 53 -1.94 -14.72 0.77
C ALA A 53 -0.98 -14.45 -0.41
N ASP A 54 -0.87 -13.19 -0.84
CA ASP A 54 0.05 -12.78 -1.91
C ASP A 54 1.52 -13.02 -1.55
N LEU A 55 1.89 -12.77 -0.29
CA LEU A 55 3.23 -13.03 0.24
C LEU A 55 3.51 -14.53 0.32
N ALA A 56 2.57 -15.32 0.83
CA ALA A 56 2.71 -16.79 0.89
C ALA A 56 2.83 -17.40 -0.52
N GLN A 57 2.07 -16.88 -1.49
CA GLN A 57 2.22 -17.31 -2.88
C GLN A 57 3.61 -16.96 -3.43
N LEU A 58 4.11 -15.75 -3.18
CA LEU A 58 5.46 -15.34 -3.59
C LEU A 58 6.54 -16.24 -2.96
N GLU A 59 6.37 -16.62 -1.69
CA GLU A 59 7.27 -17.56 -1.00
C GLU A 59 7.24 -18.96 -1.63
N ALA A 60 6.05 -19.47 -1.96
CA ALA A 60 5.89 -20.75 -2.64
C ALA A 60 6.50 -20.73 -4.05
N GLU A 61 6.31 -19.64 -4.79
CA GLU A 61 6.93 -19.44 -6.10
C GLU A 61 8.45 -19.40 -6.01
N ALA A 62 9.00 -18.66 -5.04
CA ALA A 62 10.44 -18.60 -4.81
C ALA A 62 11.02 -19.96 -4.40
N ALA A 63 10.31 -20.72 -3.56
CA ALA A 63 10.74 -22.06 -3.13
C ALA A 63 10.76 -23.08 -4.28
N ALA A 64 9.92 -22.90 -5.30
CA ALA A 64 9.88 -23.75 -6.49
C ALA A 64 10.99 -23.44 -7.51
N LEU A 65 11.77 -22.37 -7.31
CA LEU A 65 12.91 -22.02 -8.17
C LEU A 65 14.15 -22.87 -7.85
N ASP A 66 15.13 -22.80 -8.73
CA ASP A 66 16.48 -23.34 -8.49
C ASP A 66 17.23 -22.56 -7.41
N SER A 67 18.43 -23.03 -7.04
CA SER A 67 19.24 -22.41 -5.99
C SER A 67 19.59 -20.93 -6.26
N VAL A 68 19.74 -20.54 -7.54
CA VAL A 68 20.04 -19.16 -7.94
C VAL A 68 18.80 -18.28 -7.76
N GLY A 69 17.64 -18.76 -8.20
CA GLY A 69 16.36 -18.09 -7.99
C GLY A 69 16.02 -17.95 -6.50
N GLN A 70 16.17 -19.01 -5.72
CA GLN A 70 15.97 -18.96 -4.26
C GLN A 70 16.88 -17.90 -3.60
N ALA A 71 18.17 -17.88 -3.95
CA ALA A 71 19.12 -16.91 -3.42
C ALA A 71 18.78 -15.46 -3.83
N ALA A 72 18.22 -15.25 -5.03
CA ALA A 72 17.80 -13.93 -5.49
C ALA A 72 16.57 -13.40 -4.73
N TYR A 73 15.60 -14.27 -4.42
CA TYR A 73 14.36 -13.88 -3.72
C TYR A 73 14.54 -13.77 -2.20
N ALA A 74 15.46 -14.53 -1.60
CA ALA A 74 15.68 -14.55 -0.15
C ALA A 74 15.79 -13.15 0.51
N PRO A 75 16.69 -12.24 0.07
CA PRO A 75 16.80 -10.92 0.70
C PRO A 75 15.57 -10.04 0.50
N VAL A 76 14.79 -10.26 -0.56
CA VAL A 76 13.54 -9.53 -0.81
C VAL A 76 12.44 -10.03 0.12
N LEU A 77 12.28 -11.35 0.23
CA LEU A 77 11.32 -11.99 1.14
C LEU A 77 11.59 -11.61 2.59
N ASP A 78 12.85 -11.57 3.02
CA ASP A 78 13.21 -11.18 4.39
C ASP A 78 12.83 -9.74 4.72
N ARG A 79 12.99 -8.82 3.76
CA ARG A 79 12.52 -7.43 3.90
C ARG A 79 10.99 -7.37 3.97
N LEU A 80 10.28 -8.05 3.08
CA LEU A 80 8.81 -8.07 3.07
C LEU A 80 8.25 -8.63 4.38
N ARG A 81 8.81 -9.73 4.90
CA ARG A 81 8.45 -10.29 6.21
C ARG A 81 8.73 -9.30 7.34
N ALA A 82 9.86 -8.60 7.29
CA ALA A 82 10.19 -7.60 8.30
C ALA A 82 9.20 -6.43 8.27
N ASP A 83 8.84 -5.94 7.09
CA ASP A 83 7.87 -4.86 6.92
C ASP A 83 6.46 -5.28 7.36
N ARG A 84 6.06 -6.54 7.09
CA ARG A 84 4.80 -7.11 7.58
C ARG A 84 4.74 -7.21 9.10
N ARG A 85 5.83 -7.64 9.75
CA ARG A 85 5.94 -7.64 11.22
C ARG A 85 5.91 -6.23 11.81
N ARG A 86 6.54 -5.26 11.15
CA ARG A 86 6.49 -3.84 11.58
C ARG A 86 5.07 -3.29 11.49
N LEU A 87 4.32 -3.64 10.45
CA LEU A 87 2.91 -3.26 10.32
C LEU A 87 2.06 -3.89 11.44
N GLU A 88 2.28 -5.17 11.74
CA GLU A 88 1.60 -5.89 12.84
C GLU A 88 1.82 -5.21 14.19
N VAL A 89 3.09 -5.00 14.58
CA VAL A 89 3.44 -4.31 15.82
C VAL A 89 2.79 -2.92 15.88
N ARG A 90 2.73 -2.22 14.75
CA ARG A 90 2.11 -0.91 14.68
C ARG A 90 0.60 -0.98 14.94
N LEU A 91 -0.10 -1.94 14.33
CA LEU A 91 -1.54 -2.17 14.55
C LEU A 91 -1.85 -2.55 15.99
N ASP A 92 -1.06 -3.46 16.57
CA ASP A 92 -1.21 -3.90 17.97
C ASP A 92 -0.94 -2.76 18.96
N SER A 93 -0.06 -1.82 18.59
CA SER A 93 0.30 -0.67 19.42
C SER A 93 -0.69 0.50 19.34
N LEU A 94 -1.70 0.44 18.46
CA LEU A 94 -2.69 1.53 18.34
C LEU A 94 -3.40 1.75 19.68
N ARG A 95 -3.67 3.00 20.04
CA ARG A 95 -4.37 3.39 21.26
C ARG A 95 -5.34 4.55 20.95
N PRO A 96 -6.36 4.76 21.79
CA PRO A 96 -7.12 6.01 21.77
C PRO A 96 -6.20 7.21 21.86
N THR A 97 -6.31 8.10 20.88
CA THR A 97 -5.58 9.38 20.83
C THR A 97 -6.52 10.49 20.37
N PRO A 98 -6.15 11.77 20.53
CA PRO A 98 -6.93 12.86 19.96
C PRO A 98 -7.22 12.65 18.45
N PRO A 99 -8.42 13.01 17.95
CA PRO A 99 -8.87 12.68 16.59
C PRO A 99 -7.86 13.01 15.48
N VAL A 100 -7.24 14.19 15.53
CA VAL A 100 -6.24 14.63 14.52
C VAL A 100 -5.03 13.68 14.46
N ARG A 101 -4.56 13.21 15.62
CA ARG A 101 -3.45 12.24 15.69
C ARG A 101 -3.90 10.87 15.23
N PHE A 102 -5.12 10.47 15.57
CA PHE A 102 -5.68 9.20 15.12
C PHE A 102 -5.84 9.16 13.60
N ASP A 103 -6.38 10.21 12.98
CA ASP A 103 -6.53 10.30 11.52
C ASP A 103 -5.18 10.29 10.79
N SER A 104 -4.17 10.98 11.33
CA SER A 104 -2.80 10.93 10.80
C SER A 104 -2.25 9.50 10.88
N THR A 105 -2.46 8.82 12.01
CA THR A 105 -2.04 7.43 12.20
C THR A 105 -2.76 6.49 11.23
N ARG A 106 -4.06 6.69 11.00
CA ARG A 106 -4.85 5.90 10.04
C ARG A 106 -4.31 6.06 8.63
N ALA A 107 -4.04 7.30 8.21
CA ALA A 107 -3.48 7.59 6.89
C ALA A 107 -2.11 6.93 6.71
N GLU A 108 -1.24 7.02 7.72
CA GLU A 108 0.09 6.41 7.68
C GLU A 108 0.05 4.88 7.63
N VAL A 109 -0.82 4.24 8.42
CA VAL A 109 -1.01 2.78 8.41
C VAL A 109 -1.54 2.33 7.05
N ARG A 110 -2.57 2.99 6.50
CA ARG A 110 -3.09 2.68 5.16
C ARG A 110 -2.02 2.82 4.08
N ALA A 111 -1.28 3.94 4.09
CA ALA A 111 -0.18 4.16 3.15
C ALA A 111 0.95 3.13 3.34
N GLN A 112 1.17 2.60 4.54
CA GLN A 112 2.13 1.52 4.79
C GLN A 112 1.61 0.18 4.25
N THR A 113 0.34 -0.16 4.48
CA THR A 113 -0.31 -1.36 3.93
C THR A 113 -0.28 -1.36 2.41
N GLU A 114 -0.65 -0.24 1.77
CA GLU A 114 -0.61 -0.07 0.32
C GLU A 114 0.80 -0.22 -0.24
N ARG A 115 1.80 0.40 0.40
CA ARG A 115 3.21 0.26 -0.01
C ARG A 115 3.71 -1.16 0.12
N LEU A 116 3.33 -1.87 1.18
CA LEU A 116 3.72 -3.27 1.39
C LEU A 116 3.05 -4.19 0.36
N ALA A 117 1.76 -4.04 0.11
CA ALA A 117 1.05 -4.76 -0.95
C ALA A 117 1.69 -4.52 -2.32
N GLU A 118 2.09 -3.29 -2.59
CA GLU A 118 2.79 -2.97 -3.82
C GLU A 118 4.18 -3.60 -3.89
N ALA A 119 4.92 -3.61 -2.78
CA ALA A 119 6.23 -4.25 -2.71
C ALA A 119 6.15 -5.77 -2.93
N VAL A 120 5.14 -6.44 -2.37
CA VAL A 120 4.89 -7.88 -2.59
C VAL A 120 4.59 -8.16 -4.06
N ARG A 121 3.68 -7.40 -4.68
CA ARG A 121 3.37 -7.55 -6.12
C ARG A 121 4.61 -7.35 -7.00
N ARG A 122 5.40 -6.31 -6.71
CA ARG A 122 6.65 -5.99 -7.41
C ARG A 122 7.71 -7.08 -7.30
N ALA A 123 7.85 -7.68 -6.12
CA ALA A 123 8.92 -8.62 -5.82
C ALA A 123 8.94 -9.82 -6.78
N ARG A 124 7.77 -10.23 -7.29
CA ARG A 124 7.64 -11.27 -8.33
C ARG A 124 8.50 -10.99 -9.56
N TYR A 125 8.69 -9.72 -9.92
CA TYR A 125 9.42 -9.31 -11.12
C TYR A 125 10.79 -8.71 -10.79
N ASP A 126 10.88 -7.88 -9.75
CA ASP A 126 12.11 -7.17 -9.37
C ASP A 126 13.22 -8.13 -8.91
N ALA A 127 12.84 -9.27 -8.30
CA ALA A 127 13.77 -10.29 -7.84
C ALA A 127 14.18 -11.31 -8.91
N ALA A 128 13.61 -11.24 -10.12
CA ALA A 128 13.92 -12.19 -11.19
C ALA A 128 15.41 -12.11 -11.57
N PRO A 129 16.20 -13.20 -11.40
CA PRO A 129 17.65 -13.17 -11.59
C PRO A 129 18.06 -13.16 -13.07
N SER A 130 17.19 -13.61 -13.97
CA SER A 130 17.47 -13.75 -15.40
C SER A 130 16.25 -13.37 -16.24
N PHE A 131 16.47 -13.15 -17.54
CA PHE A 131 15.38 -12.89 -18.48
C PHE A 131 14.35 -14.02 -18.52
N GLU A 132 14.77 -15.29 -18.51
CA GLU A 132 13.84 -16.43 -18.50
C GLU A 132 12.99 -16.50 -17.23
N ALA A 133 13.57 -16.17 -16.08
CA ALA A 133 12.82 -16.07 -14.83
C ALA A 133 11.79 -14.93 -14.89
N LEU A 134 12.21 -13.75 -15.38
CA LEU A 134 11.31 -12.62 -15.58
C LEU A 134 10.20 -12.96 -16.58
N ARG A 135 10.53 -13.57 -17.72
CA ARG A 135 9.59 -13.95 -18.77
C ARG A 135 8.54 -14.92 -18.24
N THR A 136 8.96 -15.90 -17.44
CA THR A 136 8.07 -16.86 -16.79
C THR A 136 7.13 -16.17 -15.82
N ALA A 137 7.65 -15.34 -14.91
CA ALA A 137 6.86 -14.58 -13.94
C ALA A 137 5.88 -13.62 -14.64
N ALA A 138 6.36 -12.86 -15.62
CA ALA A 138 5.58 -11.92 -16.42
C ALA A 138 4.47 -12.62 -17.20
N THR A 139 4.75 -13.77 -17.84
CA THR A 139 3.73 -14.52 -18.58
C THR A 139 2.62 -15.01 -17.66
N ARG A 140 2.96 -15.48 -16.46
CA ARG A 140 1.96 -15.88 -15.45
C ARG A 140 1.11 -14.70 -14.99
N GLY A 141 1.73 -13.56 -14.67
CA GLY A 141 1.03 -12.33 -14.30
C GLY A 141 0.08 -11.84 -15.40
N LEU A 142 0.55 -11.83 -16.65
CA LEU A 142 -0.25 -11.45 -17.81
C LEU A 142 -1.41 -12.42 -18.11
N ALA A 143 -1.28 -13.70 -17.77
CA ALA A 143 -2.38 -14.66 -17.88
C ALA A 143 -3.46 -14.40 -16.82
N GLY A 144 -3.08 -14.03 -15.59
CA GLY A 144 -4.02 -13.57 -14.57
C GLY A 144 -4.77 -12.29 -15.00
N LEU A 145 -4.07 -11.38 -15.68
CA LEU A 145 -4.68 -10.18 -16.26
C LEU A 145 -5.69 -10.52 -17.38
N ASP A 146 -5.44 -11.55 -18.19
CA ASP A 146 -6.38 -11.98 -19.24
C ASP A 146 -7.70 -12.48 -18.64
N ALA A 147 -7.64 -13.26 -17.55
CA ALA A 147 -8.84 -13.69 -16.84
C ALA A 147 -9.65 -12.50 -16.32
N ARG A 148 -8.97 -11.51 -15.72
CA ARG A 148 -9.58 -10.25 -15.27
C ARG A 148 -10.18 -9.44 -16.42
N LEU A 149 -9.49 -9.36 -17.56
CA LEU A 149 -10.00 -8.70 -18.76
C LEU A 149 -11.29 -9.34 -19.27
N GLY A 150 -11.42 -10.67 -19.21
CA GLY A 150 -12.65 -11.38 -19.53
C GLY A 150 -13.82 -10.94 -18.64
N THR A 151 -13.62 -10.91 -17.33
CA THR A 151 -14.62 -10.44 -16.36
C THR A 151 -14.99 -8.97 -16.58
N LEU A 152 -14.00 -8.10 -16.78
CA LEU A 152 -14.22 -6.68 -17.06
C LEU A 152 -14.97 -6.46 -18.37
N ARG A 153 -14.68 -7.24 -19.41
CA ARG A 153 -15.39 -7.17 -20.69
C ARG A 153 -16.85 -7.59 -20.55
N ALA A 154 -17.13 -8.65 -19.78
CA ALA A 154 -18.48 -9.08 -19.49
C ALA A 154 -19.27 -8.00 -18.72
N ALA A 155 -18.64 -7.40 -17.69
CA ALA A 155 -19.25 -6.29 -16.93
C ALA A 155 -19.47 -5.04 -17.80
N ALA A 156 -18.55 -4.74 -18.71
CA ALA A 156 -18.66 -3.62 -19.65
C ALA A 156 -19.74 -3.85 -20.72
N GLY A 157 -20.18 -5.08 -20.98
CA GLY A 157 -21.25 -5.39 -21.94
C GLY A 157 -22.61 -4.79 -21.57
N ALA A 158 -22.81 -4.43 -20.29
CA ALA A 158 -24.00 -3.73 -19.82
C ALA A 158 -23.95 -2.20 -20.04
N ASP A 159 -22.81 -1.65 -20.46
CA ASP A 159 -22.63 -0.22 -20.73
C ASP A 159 -23.11 0.14 -22.15
N THR A 160 -24.25 0.82 -22.23
CA THR A 160 -24.86 1.26 -23.50
C THR A 160 -24.08 2.39 -24.18
N THR A 161 -23.17 3.07 -23.47
CA THR A 161 -22.36 4.16 -24.04
C THR A 161 -21.11 3.66 -24.76
N GLY A 162 -20.74 2.39 -24.57
CA GLY A 162 -19.51 1.79 -25.14
C GLY A 162 -18.20 2.33 -24.55
N ARG A 163 -18.25 3.29 -23.62
CA ARG A 163 -17.05 3.90 -23.03
C ARG A 163 -16.22 2.89 -22.26
N ARG A 164 -16.87 2.06 -21.42
CA ARG A 164 -16.19 1.03 -20.63
C ARG A 164 -15.56 -0.04 -21.51
N LEU A 165 -16.26 -0.46 -22.55
CA LEU A 165 -15.74 -1.43 -23.49
C LEU A 165 -14.46 -0.90 -24.18
N GLY A 166 -14.45 0.38 -24.58
CA GLY A 166 -13.26 1.03 -25.14
C GLY A 166 -12.07 1.10 -24.16
N LEU A 167 -12.32 1.29 -22.86
CA LEU A 167 -11.27 1.25 -21.84
C LEU A 167 -10.70 -0.16 -21.64
N VAL A 168 -11.56 -1.18 -21.65
CA VAL A 168 -11.15 -2.60 -21.57
C VAL A 168 -10.36 -2.99 -22.81
N ASP A 169 -10.78 -2.57 -24.01
CA ASP A 169 -10.05 -2.82 -25.26
C ASP A 169 -8.68 -2.14 -25.29
N SER A 170 -8.60 -0.90 -24.79
CA SER A 170 -7.32 -0.21 -24.66
C SER A 170 -6.39 -0.95 -23.69
N LEU A 171 -6.90 -1.47 -22.58
CA LEU A 171 -6.12 -2.27 -21.63
C LEU A 171 -5.62 -3.58 -22.27
N ALA A 172 -6.46 -4.26 -23.06
CA ALA A 172 -6.08 -5.44 -23.82
C ALA A 172 -4.99 -5.14 -24.86
N ALA A 173 -5.06 -3.99 -25.53
CA ALA A 173 -4.04 -3.54 -26.49
C ALA A 173 -2.70 -3.23 -25.80
N ASP A 174 -2.71 -2.59 -24.63
CA ASP A 174 -1.50 -2.34 -23.83
C ASP A 174 -0.87 -3.66 -23.34
N ARG A 175 -1.69 -4.62 -22.91
CA ARG A 175 -1.25 -5.98 -22.56
C ARG A 175 -0.57 -6.68 -23.72
N ALA A 176 -1.14 -6.59 -24.94
CA ALA A 176 -0.55 -7.18 -26.14
C ALA A 176 0.81 -6.53 -26.48
N ARG A 177 0.90 -5.19 -26.41
CA ARG A 177 2.16 -4.46 -26.61
C ARG A 177 3.25 -4.89 -25.63
N LEU A 178 2.89 -5.09 -24.36
CA LEU A 178 3.85 -5.56 -23.35
C LEU A 178 4.30 -7.00 -23.62
N THR A 179 3.40 -7.85 -24.10
CA THR A 179 3.73 -9.24 -24.50
C THR A 179 4.71 -9.26 -25.67
N GLU A 180 4.49 -8.43 -26.69
CA GLU A 180 5.42 -8.31 -27.82
C GLU A 180 6.78 -7.75 -27.38
N ARG A 181 6.80 -6.77 -26.48
CA ARG A 181 8.04 -6.27 -25.90
C ARG A 181 8.80 -7.33 -25.11
N LEU A 182 8.09 -8.17 -24.36
CA LEU A 182 8.69 -9.28 -23.62
C LEU A 182 9.32 -10.30 -24.57
N ARG A 183 8.69 -10.58 -25.72
CA ARG A 183 9.23 -11.46 -26.78
C ARG A 183 10.42 -10.86 -27.50
N ALA A 184 10.39 -9.55 -27.73
CA ALA A 184 11.42 -8.82 -28.45
C ALA A 184 12.60 -8.40 -27.56
N TYR A 185 12.83 -9.07 -26.42
CA TYR A 185 14.01 -8.79 -25.60
C TYR A 185 15.25 -8.95 -26.48
N PRO A 186 16.00 -7.87 -26.71
CA PRO A 186 17.25 -8.00 -27.42
C PRO A 186 18.14 -8.81 -26.48
N ASP A 187 18.58 -9.98 -26.93
CA ASP A 187 19.44 -10.88 -26.15
C ASP A 187 20.85 -10.26 -26.03
N THR A 188 20.94 -9.11 -25.37
CA THR A 188 22.07 -8.18 -25.45
C THR A 188 22.62 -7.90 -24.07
N SER A 189 23.46 -8.81 -23.59
CA SER A 189 24.31 -8.69 -22.38
C SER A 189 23.58 -8.51 -21.04
N ASP A 190 24.21 -9.00 -19.97
CA ASP A 190 23.72 -8.86 -18.59
C ASP A 190 23.54 -7.40 -18.14
N THR A 191 24.17 -6.44 -18.82
CA THR A 191 24.06 -5.01 -18.49
C THR A 191 22.72 -4.39 -18.90
N GLN A 192 22.04 -4.96 -19.91
CA GLN A 192 20.75 -4.44 -20.37
C GLN A 192 19.55 -5.10 -19.68
N PHE A 193 19.79 -6.22 -18.99
CA PHE A 193 18.72 -6.93 -18.29
C PHE A 193 18.10 -6.11 -17.14
N PRO A 194 18.85 -5.46 -16.23
CA PRO A 194 18.26 -4.67 -15.14
C PRO A 194 17.31 -3.54 -15.62
N PRO A 195 17.68 -2.66 -16.58
CA PRO A 195 16.76 -1.64 -17.07
C PRO A 195 15.56 -2.22 -17.83
N PHE A 196 15.74 -3.34 -18.55
CA PHE A 196 14.64 -4.03 -19.20
C PHE A 196 13.65 -4.61 -18.17
N ARG A 197 14.15 -5.28 -17.14
CA ARG A 197 13.36 -5.82 -16.01
C ARG A 197 12.54 -4.74 -15.33
N GLN A 198 13.15 -3.60 -15.04
CA GLN A 198 12.44 -2.46 -14.46
C GLN A 198 11.30 -2.00 -15.37
N SER A 199 11.56 -1.85 -16.67
CA SER A 199 10.54 -1.40 -17.60
C SER A 199 9.40 -2.40 -17.82
N VAL A 200 9.67 -3.72 -17.83
CA VAL A 200 8.62 -4.75 -17.88
C VAL A 200 7.79 -4.72 -16.60
N THR A 201 8.45 -4.65 -15.44
CA THR A 201 7.79 -4.59 -14.13
C THR A 201 6.85 -3.39 -14.03
N ASP A 202 7.32 -2.20 -14.41
CA ASP A 202 6.50 -1.00 -14.40
C ASP A 202 5.33 -1.08 -15.40
N GLY A 203 5.56 -1.72 -16.55
CA GLY A 203 4.53 -1.99 -17.54
C GLY A 203 3.42 -2.90 -17.01
N ILE A 204 3.77 -4.04 -16.40
CA ILE A 204 2.79 -4.97 -15.82
C ILE A 204 1.99 -4.27 -14.72
N ARG A 205 2.65 -3.53 -13.84
CA ARG A 205 1.98 -2.80 -12.75
C ARG A 205 1.03 -1.72 -13.24
N ALA A 206 1.40 -1.01 -14.31
CA ALA A 206 0.51 -0.04 -14.91
C ALA A 206 -0.78 -0.71 -15.44
N LEU A 207 -0.66 -1.90 -16.02
CA LEU A 207 -1.83 -2.70 -16.46
C LEU A 207 -2.66 -3.17 -15.27
N GLU A 208 -2.04 -3.75 -14.24
CA GLU A 208 -2.73 -4.24 -13.04
C GLU A 208 -3.51 -3.12 -12.34
N ARG A 209 -2.88 -1.97 -12.09
CA ARG A 209 -3.56 -0.80 -11.49
C ARG A 209 -4.72 -0.31 -12.32
N ARG A 210 -4.58 -0.31 -13.64
CA ARG A 210 -5.65 0.11 -14.54
C ARG A 210 -6.80 -0.89 -14.56
N ALA A 211 -6.51 -2.19 -14.45
CA ALA A 211 -7.53 -3.23 -14.28
C ALA A 211 -8.28 -3.07 -12.95
N ASP A 212 -7.56 -2.83 -11.84
CA ASP A 212 -8.16 -2.59 -10.52
C ASP A 212 -9.06 -1.35 -10.52
N ALA A 213 -8.60 -0.25 -11.15
CA ALA A 213 -9.39 0.97 -11.29
C ALA A 213 -10.68 0.74 -12.10
N LEU A 214 -10.62 -0.05 -13.18
CA LEU A 214 -11.79 -0.41 -13.97
C LEU A 214 -12.75 -1.32 -13.19
N ALA A 215 -12.22 -2.25 -12.41
CA ALA A 215 -13.02 -3.12 -11.55
C ALA A 215 -13.77 -2.31 -10.48
N ALA A 216 -13.06 -1.40 -9.80
CA ALA A 216 -13.64 -0.52 -8.78
C ALA A 216 -14.75 0.39 -9.35
N ASP A 217 -14.56 0.91 -10.56
CA ASP A 217 -15.61 1.71 -11.24
C ASP A 217 -16.82 0.86 -11.65
N SER A 218 -16.59 -0.39 -12.03
CA SER A 218 -17.65 -1.33 -12.40
C SER A 218 -18.56 -1.66 -11.22
N VAL A 219 -17.99 -1.84 -10.02
CA VAL A 219 -18.75 -2.09 -8.77
C VAL A 219 -19.66 -0.92 -8.39
N ARG A 220 -19.26 0.33 -8.66
CA ARG A 220 -20.07 1.53 -8.34
C ARG A 220 -21.29 1.71 -9.23
N VAL A 221 -21.36 1.03 -10.38
CA VAL A 221 -22.43 1.19 -11.37
C VAL A 221 -23.37 -0.02 -11.42
N ALA A 222 -23.04 -1.11 -10.72
CA ALA A 222 -24.00 -2.18 -10.52
C ALA A 222 -25.19 -1.63 -9.70
N PRO A 223 -26.44 -1.78 -10.17
CA PRO A 223 -27.60 -1.42 -9.35
C PRO A 223 -27.59 -2.27 -8.10
N THR A 224 -27.75 -1.65 -6.93
CA THR A 224 -28.03 -2.37 -5.69
C THR A 224 -29.26 -3.23 -5.94
N PRO A 225 -29.23 -4.55 -5.72
CA PRO A 225 -30.46 -5.33 -5.76
C PRO A 225 -31.38 -4.79 -4.68
N ASP A 226 -32.56 -4.33 -5.07
CA ASP A 226 -33.59 -3.88 -4.12
C ASP A 226 -33.87 -5.02 -3.13
N ALA A 227 -33.73 -4.70 -1.84
CA ALA A 227 -34.03 -5.58 -0.72
C ALA A 227 -35.53 -5.59 -0.40
#